data_AF-A0A9N9DRD6-F1
#
_entry.id   AF-A0A9N9DRD6-F1
#
_cell.length_a   1.000
_cell.length_b   1.000
_cell.length_c   1.000
_cell.angle_alpha   90.00
_cell.angle_beta   90.00
_cell.angle_gamma   90.00
#
_symmetry.space_group_name_H-M   'P 1'
#
loop_
_entity.id
_entity.type
_entity.pdbx_description
1 polymer ?
#
loop_
_entity_poly.entity_id
_entity_poly.type
_entity_poly.pdbx_seq_one_letter_code
_entity_poly.pdbx_strand_id
1 'polypeptide(L)'
;MIKLGFPSLSTSIGQIPIEEAANIACEVIKEFLNSHKNDLDFQLILIDQDDQNLNVFESEWEKFRDSEESRFQMKLGNFAEIIIENKIGLKPDTTPLSKSLYEAIGSKLFEEIKRLYPKPGAIGEAYPVPIPPDNEFWKKGVKQIIYIISPNMNPSRPDPVSLEVAKNALKESYQSMLNAFWALKNGQQYIPKEQQSQEKSAFDVMMDFARNTFSTSKPKKKSSSTHIGSWSTVLLPYCEHPETFSNREVYSYDDNVVIIWDKYPKAKIHLLVMPRQKIDTLQELEKQDLNLIEILKQKGQQVIDHFKENDPKLVFRMGFHVLPSLRQLHMHVISQDFISETLSSKKHWNSFTTSFFKDIEEIEMLLKEKGQIKVCLGKYLLSLLKSPLNCHLCNTKEIKNIPTLKKHLEEHLNSDGQ
;
A
#
# COMPACT_ATOMS: atom_id res chain seq x y z
N MET A 1 9.22 -6.01 -32.21
CA MET A 1 7.98 -6.65 -31.73
C MET A 1 8.29 -7.42 -30.45
N ILE A 2 7.73 -7.01 -29.33
CA ILE A 2 7.93 -7.62 -28.00
C ILE A 2 6.87 -8.69 -27.78
N LYS A 3 7.23 -9.84 -27.21
CA LYS A 3 6.32 -10.98 -27.05
C LYS A 3 6.11 -11.33 -25.58
N LEU A 4 4.87 -11.58 -25.18
CA LEU A 4 4.52 -12.22 -23.91
C LEU A 4 4.04 -13.64 -24.20
N GLY A 5 4.74 -14.64 -23.68
CA GLY A 5 4.24 -16.01 -23.62
C GLY A 5 3.68 -16.31 -22.23
N PHE A 6 2.55 -16.99 -22.16
CA PHE A 6 1.90 -17.34 -20.90
C PHE A 6 0.98 -18.56 -21.10
N PRO A 7 0.55 -19.25 -20.03
CA PRO A 7 -0.21 -20.50 -20.10
C PRO A 7 -1.69 -20.25 -20.00
N SER A 8 -2.44 -21.34 -20.16
CA SER A 8 -3.73 -21.43 -19.52
C SER A 8 -3.55 -21.43 -17.98
N LEU A 9 -3.77 -20.27 -17.34
CA LEU A 9 -3.62 -20.12 -15.89
C LEU A 9 -4.68 -20.97 -15.15
N SER A 10 -4.27 -21.63 -14.05
CA SER A 10 -5.13 -22.39 -13.13
C SER A 10 -5.94 -23.56 -13.72
N THR A 11 -5.69 -24.01 -14.95
CA THR A 11 -6.43 -25.10 -15.62
C THR A 11 -6.00 -26.47 -15.10
N SER A 12 -4.85 -27.00 -15.55
CA SER A 12 -4.42 -28.38 -15.23
C SER A 12 -4.07 -28.56 -13.75
N ILE A 13 -3.35 -27.61 -13.16
CA ILE A 13 -2.89 -27.70 -11.76
C ILE A 13 -3.94 -27.15 -10.81
N GLY A 14 -4.47 -25.96 -11.12
CA GLY A 14 -5.45 -25.25 -10.32
C GLY A 14 -6.85 -25.86 -10.38
N GLN A 15 -7.15 -26.73 -11.35
CA GLN A 15 -8.44 -27.41 -11.52
C GLN A 15 -9.64 -26.45 -11.65
N ILE A 16 -9.42 -25.25 -12.19
CA ILE A 16 -10.54 -24.40 -12.65
C ILE A 16 -11.11 -25.04 -13.93
N PRO A 17 -12.45 -25.16 -14.06
CA PRO A 17 -13.07 -25.67 -15.28
C PRO A 17 -12.55 -24.94 -16.52
N ILE A 18 -12.13 -25.70 -17.53
CA ILE A 18 -11.42 -25.17 -18.71
C ILE A 18 -12.26 -24.14 -19.48
N GLU A 19 -13.57 -24.33 -19.56
CA GLU A 19 -14.51 -23.42 -20.21
C GLU A 19 -14.58 -22.06 -19.49
N GLU A 20 -14.62 -22.08 -18.15
CA GLU A 20 -14.61 -20.88 -17.31
C GLU A 20 -13.28 -20.15 -17.42
N ALA A 21 -12.17 -20.89 -17.39
CA ALA A 21 -10.83 -20.34 -17.53
C ALA A 21 -10.61 -19.69 -18.91
N ALA A 22 -11.07 -20.36 -19.98
CA ALA A 22 -11.00 -19.85 -21.34
C ALA A 22 -11.83 -18.58 -21.52
N ASN A 23 -13.07 -18.56 -21.01
CA ASN A 23 -13.96 -17.41 -21.09
C ASN A 23 -13.35 -16.17 -20.40
N ILE A 24 -12.87 -16.33 -19.16
CA ILE A 24 -12.23 -15.26 -18.39
C ILE A 24 -10.96 -14.75 -19.08
N ALA A 25 -10.11 -15.65 -19.58
CA ALA A 25 -8.90 -15.27 -20.27
C ALA A 25 -9.20 -14.46 -21.54
N CYS A 26 -10.11 -14.96 -22.38
CA CYS A 26 -10.47 -14.30 -23.65
C CYS A 26 -11.13 -12.94 -23.43
N GLU A 27 -12.00 -12.80 -22.42
CA GLU A 27 -12.59 -11.51 -22.04
C GLU A 27 -11.50 -10.49 -21.68
N VAL A 28 -10.61 -10.84 -20.75
CA VAL A 28 -9.54 -9.95 -20.28
C VAL A 28 -8.55 -9.60 -21.39
N ILE A 29 -8.19 -10.57 -22.23
CA ILE A 29 -7.28 -10.35 -23.37
C ILE A 29 -7.92 -9.42 -24.40
N LYS A 30 -9.22 -9.59 -24.70
CA LYS A 30 -9.93 -8.68 -25.61
C LYS A 30 -9.93 -7.25 -25.07
N GLU A 31 -10.28 -7.06 -23.79
CA GLU A 31 -10.26 -5.74 -23.14
C GLU A 31 -8.87 -5.09 -23.22
N PHE A 32 -7.82 -5.88 -22.97
CA PHE A 32 -6.45 -5.41 -23.06
C PHE A 32 -6.04 -5.04 -24.50
N LEU A 33 -6.37 -5.84 -25.50
CA LEU A 33 -6.05 -5.55 -26.91
C LEU A 33 -6.79 -4.30 -27.41
N ASN A 34 -8.03 -4.10 -26.98
CA ASN A 34 -8.84 -2.93 -27.32
C ASN A 34 -8.31 -1.64 -26.71
N SER A 35 -7.88 -1.68 -25.44
CA SER A 35 -7.26 -0.52 -24.78
C SER A 35 -5.92 -0.12 -25.41
N HIS A 36 -5.27 -1.04 -26.13
CA HIS A 36 -4.00 -0.82 -26.83
C HIS A 36 -4.11 -0.99 -28.35
N LYS A 37 -5.27 -0.68 -28.95
CA LYS A 37 -5.55 -0.94 -30.37
C LYS A 37 -4.57 -0.31 -31.37
N ASN A 38 -3.92 0.79 -30.98
CA ASN A 38 -2.96 1.52 -31.83
C ASN A 38 -1.53 0.96 -31.73
N ASP A 39 -1.27 0.07 -30.77
CA ASP A 39 0.05 -0.49 -30.51
C ASP A 39 0.20 -1.85 -31.21
N LEU A 40 0.94 -1.86 -32.31
CA LEU A 40 1.18 -3.05 -33.15
C LEU A 40 2.54 -3.72 -32.89
N ASP A 41 3.33 -3.18 -31.95
CA ASP A 41 4.69 -3.62 -31.67
C ASP A 41 4.77 -4.71 -30.59
N PHE A 42 3.64 -5.35 -30.25
CA PHE A 42 3.59 -6.47 -29.30
C PHE A 42 2.76 -7.66 -29.79
N GLN A 43 3.01 -8.81 -29.15
CA GLN A 43 2.26 -10.04 -29.39
C GLN A 43 2.05 -10.82 -28.08
N LEU A 44 0.84 -11.33 -27.90
CA LEU A 44 0.43 -12.22 -26.82
C LEU A 44 0.37 -13.64 -27.36
N ILE A 45 0.99 -14.59 -26.65
CA ILE A 45 1.05 -15.99 -27.08
C ILE A 45 0.65 -16.87 -25.89
N LEU A 46 -0.57 -17.41 -25.95
CA LEU A 46 -0.95 -18.49 -25.03
C LEU A 46 -0.28 -19.76 -25.52
N ILE A 47 0.48 -20.40 -24.65
CA ILE A 47 1.07 -21.70 -24.92
C ILE A 47 0.32 -22.73 -24.05
N ASP A 48 0.19 -23.98 -24.48
CA ASP A 48 -0.29 -25.08 -23.64
C ASP A 48 0.35 -26.38 -24.13
N GLN A 49 0.52 -27.35 -23.24
CA GLN A 49 1.00 -28.68 -23.59
C GLN A 49 -0.12 -29.60 -24.05
N ASP A 50 -1.36 -29.27 -23.69
CA ASP A 50 -2.55 -30.03 -24.06
C ASP A 50 -3.29 -29.35 -25.22
N ASP A 51 -3.30 -30.01 -26.37
CA ASP A 51 -4.01 -29.55 -27.57
C ASP A 51 -5.52 -29.45 -27.33
N GLN A 52 -6.10 -30.26 -26.43
CA GLN A 52 -7.51 -30.15 -26.09
C GLN A 52 -7.83 -28.86 -25.35
N ASN A 53 -6.95 -28.42 -24.45
CA ASN A 53 -7.10 -27.11 -23.79
C ASN A 53 -7.03 -25.99 -24.82
N LEU A 54 -6.07 -26.05 -25.76
CA LEU A 54 -5.94 -25.03 -26.81
C LEU A 54 -7.20 -24.95 -27.66
N ASN A 55 -7.77 -26.09 -28.08
CA ASN A 55 -9.00 -26.11 -28.86
C ASN A 55 -10.17 -25.42 -28.13
N VAL A 56 -10.28 -25.57 -26.81
CA VAL A 56 -11.29 -24.86 -26.01
C VAL A 56 -11.03 -23.36 -26.01
N PHE A 57 -9.79 -22.94 -25.78
CA PHE A 57 -9.40 -21.53 -25.82
C PHE A 57 -9.59 -20.91 -27.20
N GLU A 58 -9.25 -21.61 -28.28
CA GLU A 58 -9.42 -21.14 -29.65
C GLU A 58 -10.91 -20.95 -29.97
N SER A 59 -11.74 -21.95 -29.66
CA SER A 59 -13.20 -21.88 -29.83
C SER A 59 -13.82 -20.73 -29.04
N GLU A 60 -13.34 -20.49 -27.81
CA GLU A 60 -13.79 -19.36 -27.01
C GLU A 60 -13.32 -18.03 -27.61
N TRP A 61 -12.06 -17.92 -28.04
CA TRP A 61 -11.50 -16.71 -28.62
C TRP A 61 -12.18 -16.28 -29.91
N GLU A 62 -12.65 -17.22 -30.75
CA GLU A 62 -13.45 -16.89 -31.94
C GLU A 62 -14.73 -16.10 -31.61
N LYS A 63 -15.29 -16.26 -30.40
CA LYS A 63 -16.45 -15.48 -29.93
C LYS A 63 -16.09 -14.04 -29.56
N PHE A 64 -14.83 -13.80 -29.19
CA PHE A 64 -14.35 -12.52 -28.69
C PHE A 64 -13.62 -11.71 -29.77
N ARG A 65 -12.87 -12.35 -30.66
CA ARG A 65 -11.94 -11.66 -31.56
C ARG A 65 -12.66 -10.87 -32.66
N ASP A 66 -12.07 -9.74 -33.02
CA ASP A 66 -12.41 -9.06 -34.27
C ASP A 66 -11.62 -9.73 -35.41
N SER A 67 -12.17 -9.75 -36.63
CA SER A 67 -11.59 -10.47 -37.78
C SER A 67 -10.17 -10.03 -38.17
N GLU A 68 -9.76 -8.83 -37.74
CA GLU A 68 -8.44 -8.26 -38.03
C GLU A 68 -7.41 -8.43 -36.90
N GLU A 69 -7.82 -8.97 -35.74
CA GLU A 69 -6.95 -9.08 -34.57
C GLU A 69 -5.98 -10.27 -34.70
N SER A 70 -4.70 -9.97 -34.86
CA SER A 70 -3.61 -10.95 -35.07
C SER A 70 -2.57 -10.98 -33.95
N ARG A 71 -2.70 -10.09 -32.95
CA ARG A 71 -1.72 -9.93 -31.86
C ARG A 71 -1.85 -11.00 -30.79
N PHE A 72 -2.96 -11.74 -30.73
CA PHE A 72 -3.11 -12.89 -29.83
C PHE A 72 -3.07 -14.20 -30.61
N GLN A 73 -2.17 -15.10 -30.21
CA GLN A 73 -1.99 -16.41 -30.81
C GLN A 73 -1.99 -17.51 -29.75
N MET A 74 -2.35 -18.71 -30.16
CA MET A 74 -2.30 -19.91 -29.34
C MET A 74 -1.32 -20.90 -29.97
N LYS A 75 -0.51 -21.57 -29.16
CA LYS A 75 0.53 -22.50 -29.65
C LYS A 75 0.66 -23.71 -28.75
N LEU A 76 0.67 -24.89 -29.37
CA LEU A 76 1.07 -26.12 -28.70
C LEU A 76 2.57 -26.08 -28.39
N GLY A 77 2.94 -26.29 -27.13
CA GLY A 77 4.34 -26.21 -26.73
C GLY A 77 4.58 -26.50 -25.26
N ASN A 78 5.84 -26.82 -24.94
CA ASN A 78 6.28 -27.01 -23.57
C ASN A 78 6.78 -25.68 -22.98
N PHE A 79 6.18 -25.28 -21.85
CA PHE A 79 6.41 -24.04 -21.09
C PHE A 79 7.82 -23.75 -20.56
N ALA A 80 8.83 -24.52 -20.96
CA ALA A 80 10.19 -24.33 -20.50
C ALA A 80 10.81 -22.99 -20.95
N GLU A 81 10.20 -22.20 -21.84
CA GLU A 81 10.78 -20.96 -22.36
C GLU A 81 10.18 -19.64 -21.84
N ILE A 82 9.01 -19.62 -21.17
CA ILE A 82 8.44 -18.39 -20.56
C ILE A 82 7.60 -18.77 -19.32
N ILE A 83 7.98 -18.29 -18.14
CA ILE A 83 7.74 -18.97 -16.84
C ILE A 83 6.54 -18.49 -16.06
N ILE A 84 5.88 -19.46 -15.41
CA ILE A 84 4.65 -19.37 -14.63
C ILE A 84 4.82 -19.97 -13.23
N GLU A 85 4.02 -19.42 -12.32
CA GLU A 85 3.69 -19.88 -10.96
C GLU A 85 4.83 -20.42 -10.11
N ASN A 86 5.28 -19.55 -9.20
CA ASN A 86 5.61 -20.01 -7.86
C ASN A 86 5.13 -18.96 -6.86
N LYS A 87 4.35 -19.41 -5.86
CA LYS A 87 4.18 -18.67 -4.62
C LYS A 87 5.55 -18.25 -4.12
N ILE A 88 5.74 -16.94 -3.99
CA ILE A 88 6.83 -16.40 -3.19
C ILE A 88 6.61 -16.97 -1.78
N GLY A 89 7.39 -17.98 -1.38
CA GLY A 89 7.25 -18.65 -0.08
C GLY A 89 7.14 -20.17 -0.07
N LEU A 90 7.04 -20.88 -1.21
CA LEU A 90 7.14 -22.36 -1.22
C LEU A 90 8.51 -22.85 -1.72
N LYS A 91 8.93 -24.00 -1.17
CA LYS A 91 10.19 -24.68 -1.53
C LYS A 91 10.17 -25.14 -3.00
N PRO A 92 11.33 -25.21 -3.68
CA PRO A 92 11.50 -25.52 -5.11
C PRO A 92 10.99 -26.91 -5.59
N ASP A 93 10.29 -27.66 -4.75
CA ASP A 93 10.06 -29.10 -4.91
C ASP A 93 8.60 -29.45 -5.26
N THR A 94 7.77 -28.45 -5.59
CA THR A 94 6.31 -28.63 -5.62
C THR A 94 5.73 -29.08 -6.96
N THR A 95 6.39 -28.83 -8.11
CA THR A 95 5.95 -29.33 -9.43
C THR A 95 7.14 -29.76 -10.31
N PRO A 96 6.99 -30.75 -11.21
CA PRO A 96 8.06 -31.14 -12.14
C PRO A 96 8.56 -30.00 -13.02
N LEU A 97 7.67 -29.05 -13.37
CA LEU A 97 7.98 -27.86 -14.14
C LEU A 97 8.76 -26.82 -13.33
N SER A 98 8.40 -26.59 -12.06
CA SER A 98 9.16 -25.68 -11.17
C SER A 98 10.55 -26.22 -10.87
N LYS A 99 10.69 -27.54 -10.77
CA LYS A 99 11.97 -28.23 -10.61
C LYS A 99 12.86 -28.09 -11.85
N SER A 100 12.33 -28.37 -13.05
CA SER A 100 13.09 -28.24 -14.30
C SER A 100 13.55 -26.80 -14.53
N LEU A 101 12.74 -25.82 -14.10
CA LEU A 101 13.10 -24.43 -14.18
C LEU A 101 14.15 -24.01 -13.14
N TYR A 102 13.99 -24.49 -11.91
CA TYR A 102 14.97 -24.28 -10.86
C TYR A 102 16.34 -24.83 -11.29
N GLU A 103 16.35 -25.98 -11.94
CA GLU A 103 17.53 -26.60 -12.55
C GLU A 103 18.09 -25.75 -13.71
N ALA A 104 17.24 -25.18 -14.57
CA ALA A 104 17.66 -24.39 -15.73
C ALA A 104 18.11 -22.95 -15.40
N ILE A 105 17.58 -22.34 -14.33
CA ILE A 105 17.86 -20.93 -13.99
C ILE A 105 18.79 -20.77 -12.78
N GLY A 106 18.79 -21.73 -11.87
CA GLY A 106 19.67 -21.76 -10.70
C GLY A 106 19.22 -20.88 -9.54
N SER A 107 19.95 -20.99 -8.42
CA SER A 107 19.65 -20.34 -7.13
C SER A 107 19.60 -18.82 -7.18
N LYS A 108 20.31 -18.18 -8.13
CA LYS A 108 20.40 -16.72 -8.27
C LYS A 108 19.04 -16.05 -8.52
N LEU A 109 18.16 -16.64 -9.33
CA LEU A 109 16.84 -16.05 -9.59
C LEU A 109 15.95 -16.11 -8.34
N PHE A 110 16.07 -17.17 -7.54
CA PHE A 110 15.31 -17.28 -6.30
C PHE A 110 15.80 -16.29 -5.23
N GLU A 111 17.11 -16.05 -5.15
CA GLU A 111 17.66 -14.98 -4.34
C GLU A 111 17.13 -13.61 -4.80
N GLU A 112 17.05 -13.39 -6.12
CA GLU A 112 16.51 -12.15 -6.69
C GLU A 112 15.02 -11.97 -6.43
N ILE A 113 14.21 -13.02 -6.57
CA ILE A 113 12.79 -13.03 -6.18
C ILE A 113 12.65 -12.66 -4.71
N LYS A 114 13.42 -13.29 -3.81
CA LYS A 114 13.38 -12.98 -2.37
C LYS A 114 13.84 -11.56 -2.07
N ARG A 115 14.80 -11.03 -2.84
CA ARG A 115 15.31 -9.67 -2.70
C ARG A 115 14.26 -8.64 -3.13
N LEU A 116 13.59 -8.87 -4.25
CA LEU A 116 12.54 -7.99 -4.79
C LEU A 116 11.22 -8.11 -4.03
N TYR A 117 10.90 -9.32 -3.60
CA TYR A 117 9.63 -9.69 -2.97
C TYR A 117 9.90 -10.50 -1.69
N PRO A 118 10.23 -9.83 -0.57
CA PRO A 118 10.58 -10.50 0.68
C PRO A 118 9.35 -11.05 1.44
N LYS A 119 8.14 -10.68 1.01
CA LYS A 119 6.87 -11.14 1.58
C LYS A 119 6.27 -12.24 0.71
N PRO A 120 5.45 -13.13 1.29
CA PRO A 120 4.64 -14.04 0.49
C PRO A 120 3.77 -13.26 -0.48
N GLY A 121 3.61 -13.77 -1.70
CA GLY A 121 2.77 -13.11 -2.68
C GLY A 121 1.29 -13.47 -2.56
N ALA A 122 0.42 -12.57 -2.99
CA ALA A 122 -1.03 -12.73 -3.07
C ALA A 122 -1.48 -13.48 -4.32
N ILE A 123 -2.55 -14.24 -4.15
CA ILE A 123 -3.36 -14.77 -5.26
C ILE A 123 -3.88 -13.59 -6.10
N GLY A 124 -3.82 -13.72 -7.43
CA GLY A 124 -4.23 -12.68 -8.38
C GLY A 124 -3.09 -11.77 -8.84
N GLU A 125 -1.90 -11.86 -8.25
CA GLU A 125 -0.83 -10.89 -8.48
C GLU A 125 0.34 -11.42 -9.34
N ALA A 126 0.95 -10.46 -10.05
CA ALA A 126 2.12 -10.65 -10.90
C ALA A 126 3.37 -10.05 -10.25
N TYR A 127 4.51 -10.71 -10.44
CA TYR A 127 5.79 -10.39 -9.81
C TYR A 127 6.90 -10.50 -10.86
N PRO A 128 7.17 -9.42 -11.60
CA PRO A 128 8.20 -9.41 -12.62
C PRO A 128 9.61 -9.47 -12.02
N VAL A 129 10.49 -10.24 -12.64
CA VAL A 129 11.87 -10.44 -12.22
C VAL A 129 12.79 -10.43 -13.44
N PRO A 130 13.84 -9.60 -13.45
CA PRO A 130 14.80 -9.59 -14.53
C PRO A 130 15.61 -10.89 -14.54
N ILE A 131 15.81 -11.46 -15.72
CA ILE A 131 16.72 -12.61 -15.88
C ILE A 131 18.17 -12.09 -15.88
N PRO A 132 19.09 -12.70 -15.10
CA PRO A 132 20.51 -12.35 -15.14
C PRO A 132 21.13 -12.50 -16.53
N PRO A 133 22.01 -11.58 -17.00
CA PRO A 133 22.60 -11.66 -18.33
C PRO A 133 23.43 -12.92 -18.62
N ASP A 134 23.93 -13.58 -17.59
CA ASP A 134 24.71 -14.82 -17.66
C ASP A 134 23.84 -16.08 -17.87
N ASN A 135 22.50 -15.95 -17.75
CA ASN A 135 21.56 -17.06 -17.88
C ASN A 135 21.30 -17.46 -19.35
N GLU A 136 21.05 -18.76 -19.60
CA GLU A 136 20.79 -19.28 -20.95
C GLU A 136 19.53 -18.69 -21.60
N PHE A 137 18.46 -18.44 -20.85
CA PHE A 137 17.25 -17.81 -21.36
C PHE A 137 17.49 -16.36 -21.80
N TRP A 138 18.39 -15.64 -21.13
CA TRP A 138 18.79 -14.30 -21.55
C TRP A 138 19.48 -14.30 -22.92
N LYS A 139 20.30 -15.32 -23.18
CA LYS A 139 20.96 -15.56 -24.47
C LYS A 139 19.96 -15.95 -25.57
N LYS A 140 18.89 -16.66 -25.20
CA LYS A 140 17.74 -16.96 -26.08
C LYS A 140 16.78 -15.78 -26.28
N GLY A 141 17.05 -14.63 -25.68
CA GLY A 141 16.27 -13.40 -25.88
C GLY A 141 15.20 -13.12 -24.83
N VAL A 142 15.01 -13.98 -23.83
CA VAL A 142 14.07 -13.74 -22.73
C VAL A 142 14.68 -12.78 -21.74
N LYS A 143 14.05 -11.61 -21.55
CA LYS A 143 14.60 -10.54 -20.70
C LYS A 143 13.97 -10.49 -19.30
N GLN A 144 12.74 -10.95 -19.17
CA GLN A 144 11.96 -10.81 -17.95
C GLN A 144 11.17 -12.10 -17.74
N ILE A 145 10.95 -12.45 -16.47
CA ILE A 145 9.99 -13.47 -16.05
C ILE A 145 8.92 -12.76 -15.25
N ILE A 146 7.65 -13.09 -15.48
CA ILE A 146 6.53 -12.58 -14.70
C ILE A 146 5.96 -13.74 -13.90
N TYR A 147 6.31 -13.83 -12.62
CA TYR A 147 5.70 -14.82 -11.74
C TYR A 147 4.27 -14.41 -11.43
N ILE A 148 3.31 -15.30 -11.62
CA ILE A 148 1.90 -15.06 -11.29
C ILE A 148 1.57 -16.01 -10.15
N ILE A 149 0.76 -15.58 -9.19
CA ILE A 149 0.18 -16.48 -8.20
C ILE A 149 -1.29 -16.62 -8.55
N SER A 150 -1.65 -17.66 -9.29
CA SER A 150 -3.01 -17.85 -9.76
C SER A 150 -3.84 -18.60 -8.71
N PRO A 151 -5.18 -18.50 -8.75
CA PRO A 151 -6.03 -19.26 -7.85
C PRO A 151 -5.90 -20.77 -8.05
N ASN A 152 -6.19 -21.50 -6.99
CA ASN A 152 -6.17 -22.95 -6.97
C ASN A 152 -7.49 -23.47 -6.40
N MET A 153 -8.18 -24.35 -7.10
CA MET A 153 -9.33 -25.12 -6.61
C MET A 153 -8.96 -26.54 -6.20
N ASN A 154 -7.76 -27.02 -6.57
CA ASN A 154 -7.33 -28.38 -6.26
C ASN A 154 -7.11 -28.54 -4.73
N PRO A 155 -7.89 -29.39 -4.05
CA PRO A 155 -7.78 -29.57 -2.61
C PRO A 155 -6.46 -30.24 -2.18
N SER A 156 -5.74 -30.87 -3.11
CA SER A 156 -4.42 -31.47 -2.87
C SER A 156 -3.29 -30.45 -2.92
N ARG A 157 -3.60 -29.18 -3.17
CA ARG A 157 -2.64 -28.08 -3.31
C ARG A 157 -2.94 -26.97 -2.29
N PRO A 158 -1.94 -26.16 -1.91
CA PRO A 158 -2.12 -25.11 -0.90
C PRO A 158 -3.16 -24.05 -1.29
N ASP A 159 -3.89 -23.55 -0.31
CA ASP A 159 -4.91 -22.49 -0.40
C ASP A 159 -5.99 -22.76 -1.47
N PRO A 160 -6.72 -23.89 -1.39
CA PRO A 160 -7.84 -24.16 -2.27
C PRO A 160 -8.97 -23.14 -2.01
N VAL A 161 -9.54 -22.59 -3.08
CA VAL A 161 -10.67 -21.65 -3.05
C VAL A 161 -11.89 -22.21 -3.76
N SER A 162 -13.07 -21.66 -3.49
CA SER A 162 -14.29 -22.00 -4.21
C SER A 162 -14.24 -21.49 -5.65
N LEU A 163 -15.07 -22.06 -6.53
CA LEU A 163 -15.15 -21.66 -7.94
C LEU A 163 -15.39 -20.14 -8.11
N GLU A 164 -16.33 -19.56 -7.36
CA GLU A 164 -16.63 -18.12 -7.42
C GLU A 164 -15.43 -17.24 -7.05
N VAL A 165 -14.68 -17.63 -6.02
CA VAL A 165 -13.45 -16.92 -5.62
C VAL A 165 -12.36 -17.13 -6.66
N ALA A 166 -12.24 -18.34 -7.20
CA ALA A 166 -11.27 -18.70 -8.23
C ALA A 166 -11.49 -17.92 -9.52
N LYS A 167 -12.74 -17.75 -9.97
CA LYS A 167 -13.08 -16.98 -11.18
C LYS A 167 -12.61 -15.52 -11.06
N ASN A 168 -12.93 -14.86 -9.95
CA ASN A 168 -12.50 -13.47 -9.70
C ASN A 168 -10.98 -13.35 -9.62
N ALA A 169 -10.33 -14.23 -8.85
CA ALA A 169 -8.87 -14.24 -8.72
C ALA A 169 -8.16 -14.58 -10.04
N LEU A 170 -8.76 -15.39 -10.91
CA LEU A 170 -8.21 -15.73 -12.22
C LEU A 170 -8.27 -14.52 -13.16
N LYS A 171 -9.39 -13.79 -13.14
CA LYS A 171 -9.52 -12.51 -13.84
C LYS A 171 -8.44 -11.52 -13.40
N GLU A 172 -8.24 -11.38 -12.09
CA GLU A 172 -7.16 -10.54 -11.53
C GLU A 172 -5.76 -11.01 -11.95
N SER A 173 -5.53 -12.33 -12.02
CA SER A 173 -4.25 -12.91 -12.44
C SER A 173 -3.89 -12.55 -13.89
N TYR A 174 -4.85 -12.63 -14.82
CA TYR A 174 -4.63 -12.20 -16.21
C TYR A 174 -4.41 -10.68 -16.30
N GLN A 175 -5.21 -9.89 -15.57
CA GLN A 175 -5.07 -8.44 -15.56
C GLN A 175 -3.70 -8.00 -15.00
N SER A 176 -3.26 -8.57 -13.89
CA SER A 176 -1.96 -8.24 -13.28
C SER A 176 -0.79 -8.63 -14.18
N MET A 177 -0.87 -9.80 -14.82
CA MET A 177 0.11 -10.25 -15.82
C MET A 177 0.21 -9.28 -17.00
N LEU A 178 -0.92 -8.91 -17.61
CA LEU A 178 -0.94 -8.03 -18.79
C LEU A 178 -0.49 -6.60 -18.43
N ASN A 179 -0.88 -6.10 -17.25
CA ASN A 179 -0.41 -4.82 -16.74
C ASN A 179 1.10 -4.81 -16.46
N ALA A 180 1.63 -5.89 -15.88
CA ALA A 180 3.06 -6.06 -15.67
C ALA A 180 3.82 -6.10 -16.99
N PHE A 181 3.32 -6.87 -17.96
CA PHE A 181 3.86 -6.90 -19.32
C PHE A 181 3.89 -5.51 -19.95
N TRP A 182 2.78 -4.77 -19.88
CA TRP A 182 2.66 -3.46 -20.49
C TRP A 182 3.63 -2.44 -19.88
N ALA A 183 3.74 -2.40 -18.55
CA ALA A 183 4.71 -1.56 -17.86
C ALA A 183 6.14 -1.88 -18.32
N LEU A 184 6.52 -3.17 -18.33
CA LEU A 184 7.85 -3.61 -18.74
C LEU A 184 8.16 -3.27 -20.20
N LYS A 185 7.18 -3.46 -21.11
CA LYS A 185 7.31 -3.09 -22.54
C LYS A 185 7.66 -1.61 -22.70
N ASN A 186 7.07 -0.75 -21.88
CA ASN A 186 7.27 0.70 -21.91
C ASN A 186 8.46 1.18 -21.06
N GLY A 187 9.29 0.26 -20.54
CA GLY A 187 10.43 0.59 -19.69
C GLY A 187 10.05 1.11 -18.30
N GLN A 188 8.81 0.88 -17.87
CA GLN A 188 8.29 1.27 -16.56
C GLN A 188 8.47 0.14 -15.55
N GLN A 189 8.53 0.50 -14.27
CA GLN A 189 8.49 -0.47 -13.19
C GLN A 189 7.04 -0.87 -12.90
N TYR A 190 6.76 -2.17 -12.85
CA TYR A 190 5.51 -2.69 -12.32
C TYR A 190 5.68 -3.00 -10.82
N ILE A 191 4.70 -2.58 -10.04
CA ILE A 191 4.65 -2.81 -8.59
C ILE A 191 3.38 -3.65 -8.34
N PRO A 192 3.47 -4.87 -7.76
CA PRO A 192 2.30 -5.69 -7.40
C PRO A 192 1.34 -4.95 -6.47
N LYS A 193 0.03 -5.23 -6.49
CA LYS A 193 -0.95 -4.49 -5.67
C LYS A 193 -0.70 -4.58 -4.16
N GLU A 194 -0.12 -5.68 -3.67
CA GLU A 194 0.35 -5.80 -2.28
C GLU A 194 1.50 -4.84 -1.92
N GLN A 195 2.25 -4.41 -2.93
CA GLN A 195 3.25 -3.35 -2.84
C GLN A 195 2.67 -1.98 -3.26
N GLN A 196 1.56 -1.90 -3.99
CA GLN A 196 0.84 -0.63 -4.26
C GLN A 196 -0.01 -0.18 -3.06
N SER A 197 -0.54 -1.11 -2.28
CA SER A 197 -0.99 -0.90 -0.90
C SER A 197 0.18 -0.53 0.04
N GLN A 198 1.39 -0.39 -0.51
CA GLN A 198 2.53 0.30 0.06
C GLN A 198 2.89 1.59 -0.71
N GLU A 199 1.92 2.46 -0.99
CA GLU A 199 2.05 3.72 -0.26
C GLU A 199 2.04 3.29 1.21
N LYS A 200 3.23 3.19 1.82
CA LYS A 200 3.33 2.87 3.24
C LYS A 200 2.33 3.79 3.90
N SER A 201 1.28 3.24 4.50
CA SER A 201 0.33 4.11 5.18
C SER A 201 1.11 4.93 6.19
N ALA A 202 0.58 6.09 6.60
CA ALA A 202 1.16 6.91 7.65
C ALA A 202 1.62 6.02 8.83
N PHE A 203 0.74 5.08 9.11
CA PHE A 203 0.92 4.04 10.07
C PHE A 203 2.07 3.03 9.79
N ASP A 204 2.29 2.56 8.55
CA ASP A 204 3.41 1.66 8.25
C ASP A 204 4.77 2.38 8.34
N VAL A 205 4.82 3.66 7.96
CA VAL A 205 6.01 4.50 8.15
C VAL A 205 6.31 4.71 9.62
N MET A 206 5.29 5.02 10.41
CA MET A 206 5.37 5.14 11.87
C MET A 206 5.91 3.87 12.53
N MET A 207 5.42 2.70 12.11
CA MET A 207 5.86 1.41 12.67
C MET A 207 7.27 1.03 12.23
N ASP A 208 7.67 1.39 11.01
CA ASP A 208 9.04 1.19 10.55
C ASP A 208 10.03 2.14 11.25
N PHE A 209 9.64 3.40 11.49
CA PHE A 209 10.42 4.34 12.30
C PHE A 209 10.59 3.80 13.73
N ALA A 210 9.51 3.30 14.33
CA ALA A 210 9.56 2.61 15.61
C ALA A 210 10.54 1.43 15.57
N ARG A 211 10.36 0.46 14.65
CA ARG A 211 11.23 -0.73 14.57
C ARG A 211 12.71 -0.38 14.38
N ASN A 212 13.03 0.63 13.57
CA ASN A 212 14.40 1.06 13.30
C ASN A 212 15.04 1.77 14.50
N THR A 213 14.28 2.55 15.26
CA THR A 213 14.76 3.17 16.52
C THR A 213 15.00 2.14 17.64
N PHE A 214 14.38 0.95 17.55
CA PHE A 214 14.56 -0.16 18.51
C PHE A 214 15.66 -1.16 18.19
N SER A 215 16.25 -1.10 16.99
CA SER A 215 17.31 -2.03 16.60
C SER A 215 18.67 -1.54 17.14
N THR A 216 19.13 -2.16 18.22
CA THR A 216 20.51 -2.06 18.69
C THR A 216 21.44 -2.81 17.72
N SER A 217 21.69 -2.24 16.55
CA SER A 217 22.77 -2.70 15.67
C SER A 217 23.53 -1.53 15.05
N LYS A 218 24.86 -1.69 15.03
CA LYS A 218 25.91 -0.72 14.70
C LYS A 218 25.64 0.12 13.43
N PRO A 219 26.18 1.34 13.33
CA PRO A 219 25.91 2.25 12.22
C PRO A 219 26.46 1.67 10.91
N LYS A 220 25.59 1.41 9.94
CA LYS A 220 26.01 1.18 8.54
C LYS A 220 26.06 2.51 7.79
N LYS A 221 27.14 2.68 7.02
CA LYS A 221 27.50 3.89 6.26
C LYS A 221 26.37 4.35 5.34
N LYS A 222 26.17 5.67 5.30
CA LYS A 222 25.29 6.38 4.37
C LYS A 222 25.74 6.12 2.92
N SER A 223 24.89 5.50 2.11
CA SER A 223 24.99 5.58 0.64
C SER A 223 24.08 6.70 0.17
N SER A 224 24.67 7.70 -0.47
CA SER A 224 23.98 8.74 -1.21
C SER A 224 23.33 8.14 -2.46
N SER A 225 22.01 7.95 -2.45
CA SER A 225 21.23 7.87 -3.67
C SER A 225 20.14 8.93 -3.64
N THR A 226 20.24 9.85 -4.59
CA THR A 226 19.25 10.85 -4.94
C THR A 226 18.00 10.14 -5.48
N HIS A 227 17.07 9.80 -4.58
CA HIS A 227 15.71 9.39 -4.94
C HIS A 227 14.74 10.54 -4.71
N ILE A 228 13.94 10.81 -5.72
CA ILE A 228 12.72 11.63 -5.67
C ILE A 228 11.79 11.06 -4.57
N GLY A 229 11.52 11.88 -3.55
CA GLY A 229 10.44 11.79 -2.56
C GLY A 229 10.23 10.47 -1.81
N SER A 230 10.79 10.34 -0.59
CA SER A 230 10.30 9.34 0.36
C SER A 230 8.86 9.67 0.75
N TRP A 231 7.95 8.69 0.80
CA TRP A 231 6.57 8.90 1.28
C TRP A 231 6.51 9.57 2.67
N SER A 232 7.53 9.38 3.49
CA SER A 232 7.64 10.08 4.79
C SER A 232 7.76 11.59 4.67
N THR A 233 8.17 12.16 3.53
CA THR A 233 8.40 13.60 3.35
C THR A 233 7.29 14.32 2.57
N VAL A 234 6.12 13.70 2.40
CA VAL A 234 5.00 14.29 1.62
C VAL A 234 4.45 15.59 2.20
N LEU A 235 4.78 15.93 3.45
CA LEU A 235 4.39 17.20 4.09
C LEU A 235 5.34 18.37 3.77
N LEU A 236 6.58 18.09 3.33
CA LEU A 236 7.58 19.14 3.07
C LEU A 236 7.14 20.13 1.98
N PRO A 237 6.55 19.70 0.84
CA PRO A 237 6.12 20.64 -0.20
C PRO A 237 5.13 21.69 0.30
N TYR A 238 4.20 21.34 1.21
CA TYR A 238 3.27 22.31 1.80
C TYR A 238 3.99 23.36 2.65
N CYS A 239 5.12 23.00 3.29
CA CYS A 239 5.90 23.91 4.13
C CYS A 239 6.78 24.85 3.28
N GLU A 240 7.33 24.32 2.19
CA GLU A 240 8.22 25.07 1.29
C GLU A 240 7.42 26.03 0.39
N HIS A 241 6.37 25.53 -0.27
CA HIS A 241 5.61 26.23 -1.32
C HIS A 241 4.09 26.14 -1.12
N PRO A 242 3.53 26.59 0.03
CA PRO A 242 2.09 26.51 0.30
C PRO A 242 1.23 27.22 -0.76
N GLU A 243 1.76 28.26 -1.40
CA GLU A 243 1.11 29.03 -2.47
C GLU A 243 0.80 28.23 -3.74
N THR A 244 1.45 27.08 -3.93
CA THR A 244 1.26 26.22 -5.11
C THR A 244 0.08 25.27 -4.97
N PHE A 245 -0.50 25.17 -3.77
CA PHE A 245 -1.60 24.27 -3.46
C PHE A 245 -2.94 25.01 -3.44
N SER A 246 -4.01 24.26 -3.66
CA SER A 246 -5.36 24.82 -3.65
C SER A 246 -5.83 25.17 -2.23
N ASN A 247 -6.80 26.07 -2.11
CA ASN A 247 -7.48 26.37 -0.83
C ASN A 247 -8.29 25.18 -0.27
N ARG A 248 -8.44 24.09 -1.03
CA ARG A 248 -9.01 22.83 -0.56
C ARG A 248 -8.01 21.99 0.22
N GLU A 249 -6.72 22.22 0.02
CA GLU A 249 -5.63 21.52 0.69
C GLU A 249 -5.01 22.40 1.78
N VAL A 250 -4.69 23.65 1.45
CA VAL A 250 -4.12 24.62 2.38
C VAL A 250 -5.22 25.52 2.92
N TYR A 251 -5.41 25.47 4.24
CA TYR A 251 -6.37 26.30 4.97
C TYR A 251 -5.87 27.74 5.10
N SER A 252 -4.61 27.92 5.52
CA SER A 252 -3.93 29.21 5.56
C SER A 252 -2.42 29.03 5.72
N TYR A 253 -1.63 30.07 5.46
CA TYR A 253 -0.19 30.08 5.74
C TYR A 253 0.33 31.50 5.94
N ASP A 254 1.48 31.61 6.58
CA ASP A 254 2.29 32.83 6.69
C ASP A 254 3.78 32.49 6.57
N ASP A 255 4.66 33.40 6.98
CA ASP A 255 6.11 33.20 6.92
C ASP A 255 6.62 32.10 7.88
N ASN A 256 5.86 31.78 8.93
CA ASN A 256 6.28 30.87 9.99
C ASN A 256 5.57 29.52 9.92
N VAL A 257 4.30 29.49 9.54
CA VAL A 257 3.41 28.32 9.65
C VAL A 257 2.59 28.10 8.39
N VAL A 258 2.33 26.83 8.07
CA VAL A 258 1.28 26.41 7.14
C VAL A 258 0.26 25.56 7.87
N ILE A 259 -1.02 25.77 7.56
CA ILE A 259 -2.15 25.00 8.08
C ILE A 259 -2.80 24.30 6.89
N ILE A 260 -2.88 22.98 6.94
CA ILE A 260 -3.50 22.17 5.89
C ILE A 260 -4.65 21.33 6.43
N TRP A 261 -5.58 21.00 5.56
CA TRP A 261 -6.56 19.94 5.82
C TRP A 261 -5.87 18.58 5.81
N ASP A 262 -6.12 17.74 6.81
CA ASP A 262 -5.61 16.38 6.78
C ASP A 262 -6.31 15.60 5.65
N LYS A 263 -5.53 15.06 4.72
CA LYS A 263 -6.03 14.28 3.56
C LYS A 263 -6.87 13.07 3.97
N TYR A 264 -6.63 12.54 5.17
CA TYR A 264 -7.37 11.42 5.76
C TYR A 264 -7.89 11.82 7.15
N PRO A 265 -8.93 12.68 7.23
CA PRO A 265 -9.39 13.26 8.49
C PRO A 265 -9.92 12.16 9.42
N LYS A 266 -9.67 12.24 10.73
CA LYS A 266 -10.10 11.21 11.71
C LYS A 266 -11.31 11.62 12.55
N ALA A 267 -11.77 12.85 12.36
CA ALA A 267 -12.97 13.44 12.92
C ALA A 267 -13.58 14.40 11.88
N LYS A 268 -14.72 15.05 12.19
CA LYS A 268 -15.32 16.07 11.31
C LYS A 268 -14.33 17.15 10.89
N ILE A 269 -13.55 17.67 11.84
CA ILE A 269 -12.53 18.69 11.61
C ILE A 269 -11.18 18.12 12.02
N HIS A 270 -10.26 18.04 11.05
CA HIS A 270 -8.89 17.57 11.29
C HIS A 270 -7.91 18.33 10.40
N LEU A 271 -7.09 19.17 11.01
CA LEU A 271 -6.07 19.97 10.35
C LEU A 271 -4.69 19.68 10.93
N LEU A 272 -3.67 19.96 10.13
CA LEU A 272 -2.26 19.90 10.52
C LEU A 272 -1.70 21.33 10.52
N VAL A 273 -1.24 21.79 11.68
CA VAL A 273 -0.51 23.06 11.84
C VAL A 273 0.98 22.73 11.87
N MET A 274 1.73 23.20 10.88
CA MET A 274 3.12 22.81 10.65
C MET A 274 4.03 24.04 10.59
N PRO A 275 5.19 24.02 11.26
CA PRO A 275 6.18 25.06 11.05
C PRO A 275 6.71 24.96 9.61
N ARG A 276 7.03 26.10 8.99
CA ARG A 276 7.72 26.12 7.69
C ARG A 276 9.20 25.79 7.83
N GLN A 277 9.77 25.98 9.02
CA GLN A 277 11.08 25.46 9.39
C GLN A 277 11.07 23.92 9.33
N LYS A 278 12.13 23.34 8.78
CA LYS A 278 12.31 21.89 8.70
C LYS A 278 12.69 21.30 10.06
N ILE A 279 11.75 20.59 10.66
CA ILE A 279 11.91 19.83 11.91
C ILE A 279 11.19 18.52 11.68
N ASP A 280 11.83 17.35 11.80
CA ASP A 280 11.15 16.10 11.43
C ASP A 280 10.31 15.52 12.56
N THR A 281 10.76 15.66 13.81
CA THR A 281 10.17 14.96 14.97
C THR A 281 10.16 15.80 16.24
N LEU A 282 9.34 15.42 17.23
CA LEU A 282 9.32 16.07 18.55
C LEU A 282 10.68 16.04 19.25
N GLN A 283 11.48 15.00 19.02
CA GLN A 283 12.78 14.79 19.68
C GLN A 283 13.84 15.79 19.23
N GLU A 284 13.63 16.49 18.12
CA GLU A 284 14.50 17.58 17.63
C GLU A 284 14.19 18.92 18.30
N LEU A 285 13.09 19.04 19.03
CA LEU A 285 12.74 20.26 19.74
C LEU A 285 13.58 20.43 21.00
N GLU A 286 14.13 21.63 21.15
CA GLU A 286 14.91 22.08 22.28
C GLU A 286 14.24 23.27 22.98
N LYS A 287 14.77 23.69 24.13
CA LYS A 287 14.24 24.82 24.91
C LYS A 287 14.10 26.11 24.10
N GLN A 288 14.97 26.34 23.12
CA GLN A 288 14.95 27.52 22.26
C GLN A 288 13.74 27.55 21.32
N ASP A 289 13.14 26.38 21.03
CA ASP A 289 11.97 26.24 20.16
C ASP A 289 10.64 26.54 20.88
N LEU A 290 10.67 26.97 22.15
CA LEU A 290 9.46 27.33 22.91
C LEU A 290 8.62 28.41 22.20
N ASN A 291 9.27 29.38 21.55
CA ASN A 291 8.57 30.41 20.79
C ASN A 291 7.84 29.79 19.58
N LEU A 292 8.43 28.78 18.93
CA LEU A 292 7.78 28.07 17.83
C LEU A 292 6.54 27.31 18.32
N ILE A 293 6.63 26.62 19.45
CA ILE A 293 5.50 25.92 20.05
C ILE A 293 4.37 26.88 20.41
N GLU A 294 4.68 28.05 20.96
CA GLU A 294 3.69 29.09 21.23
C GLU A 294 3.01 29.59 19.95
N ILE A 295 3.76 29.81 18.86
CA ILE A 295 3.19 30.18 17.56
C ILE A 295 2.25 29.08 17.04
N LEU A 296 2.66 27.81 17.07
CA LEU A 296 1.81 26.69 16.64
C LEU A 296 0.52 26.62 17.46
N LYS A 297 0.62 26.79 18.78
CA LYS A 297 -0.52 26.81 19.72
C LYS A 297 -1.50 27.93 19.39
N GLN A 298 -1.00 29.15 19.20
CA GLN A 298 -1.83 30.31 18.87
C GLN A 298 -2.54 30.11 17.53
N LYS A 299 -1.84 29.60 16.51
CA LYS A 299 -2.43 29.30 15.19
C LYS A 299 -3.49 28.21 15.27
N GLY A 300 -3.24 27.15 16.04
CA GLY A 300 -4.24 26.11 16.29
C GLY A 300 -5.47 26.65 17.03
N GLN A 301 -5.28 27.53 18.02
CA GLN A 301 -6.39 28.14 18.76
C GLN A 301 -7.25 29.02 17.84
N GLN A 302 -6.64 29.81 16.95
CA GLN A 302 -7.38 30.59 15.94
C GLN A 302 -8.26 29.71 15.05
N VAL A 303 -7.75 28.54 14.64
CA VAL A 303 -8.54 27.55 13.87
C VAL A 303 -9.72 27.04 14.70
N ILE A 304 -9.48 26.68 15.96
CA ILE A 304 -10.55 26.21 16.86
C ILE A 304 -11.63 27.28 17.04
N ASP A 305 -11.24 28.52 17.31
CA ASP A 305 -12.16 29.63 17.53
C ASP A 305 -13.05 29.84 16.30
N HIS A 306 -12.46 29.84 15.09
CA HIS A 306 -13.19 29.96 13.83
C HIS A 306 -14.23 28.84 13.62
N PHE A 307 -13.91 27.58 13.95
CA PHE A 307 -14.88 26.49 13.84
C PHE A 307 -15.96 26.57 14.92
N LYS A 308 -15.61 27.03 16.14
CA LYS A 308 -16.56 27.22 17.24
C LYS A 308 -17.51 28.38 17.05
N GLU A 309 -17.14 29.41 16.27
CA GLU A 309 -18.08 30.46 15.85
C GLU A 309 -19.29 29.88 15.10
N ASN A 310 -19.06 28.83 14.31
CA ASN A 310 -20.10 28.15 13.53
C ASN A 310 -20.80 27.02 14.30
N ASP A 311 -20.04 26.26 15.10
CA ASP A 311 -20.57 25.18 15.93
C ASP A 311 -19.92 25.20 17.33
N PRO A 312 -20.51 25.95 18.29
CA PRO A 312 -19.97 26.07 19.65
C PRO A 312 -19.90 24.75 20.42
N LYS A 313 -20.60 23.70 19.97
CA LYS A 313 -20.60 22.39 20.63
C LYS A 313 -19.35 21.58 20.30
N LEU A 314 -18.59 21.95 19.27
CA LEU A 314 -17.37 21.23 18.91
C LEU A 314 -16.33 21.32 20.02
N VAL A 315 -15.90 20.15 20.49
CA VAL A 315 -14.75 20.02 21.39
C VAL A 315 -13.53 19.66 20.56
N PHE A 316 -12.38 20.26 20.87
CA PHE A 316 -11.14 20.06 20.12
C PHE A 316 -10.00 19.64 21.06
N ARG A 317 -9.01 18.98 20.48
CA ARG A 317 -7.67 18.84 21.07
C ARG A 317 -6.61 19.31 20.08
N MET A 318 -5.50 19.80 20.63
CA MET A 318 -4.32 20.20 19.88
C MET A 318 -3.11 19.45 20.41
N GLY A 319 -2.38 18.77 19.54
CA GLY A 319 -1.23 17.99 20.01
C GLY A 319 -0.57 17.17 18.93
N PHE A 320 0.31 16.28 19.37
CA PHE A 320 1.24 15.56 18.52
C PHE A 320 1.19 14.06 18.79
N HIS A 321 1.36 13.27 17.75
CA HIS A 321 1.72 11.88 17.92
C HIS A 321 3.17 11.77 18.42
N VAL A 322 3.36 11.00 19.50
CA VAL A 322 4.68 10.74 20.10
C VAL A 322 5.67 10.13 19.09
N LEU A 323 5.15 9.28 18.22
CA LEU A 323 5.87 8.72 17.07
C LEU A 323 5.10 9.13 15.82
N PRO A 324 5.59 10.10 15.04
CA PRO A 324 4.86 10.61 13.90
C PRO A 324 4.90 9.61 12.74
N SER A 325 3.83 9.66 11.96
CA SER A 325 3.66 8.84 10.77
C SER A 325 4.32 9.43 9.53
N LEU A 326 4.53 10.74 9.55
CA LEU A 326 5.16 11.52 8.49
C LEU A 326 6.31 12.31 9.13
N ARG A 327 7.36 12.53 8.36
CA ARG A 327 8.38 13.55 8.66
C ARG A 327 7.78 14.92 8.38
N GLN A 328 8.46 15.95 8.87
CA GLN A 328 7.91 17.27 9.17
C GLN A 328 6.98 17.24 10.38
N LEU A 329 7.35 17.99 11.41
CA LEU A 329 6.59 18.20 12.63
C LEU A 329 5.20 18.76 12.26
N HIS A 330 4.15 18.13 12.78
CA HIS A 330 2.78 18.54 12.53
C HIS A 330 1.96 18.42 13.82
N MET A 331 1.38 19.53 14.24
CA MET A 331 0.40 19.55 15.31
C MET A 331 -0.97 19.24 14.72
N HIS A 332 -1.63 18.22 15.24
CA HIS A 332 -3.02 17.93 14.93
C HIS A 332 -3.92 18.91 15.67
N VAL A 333 -4.81 19.57 14.93
CA VAL A 333 -5.99 20.25 15.48
C VAL A 333 -7.19 19.40 15.08
N ILE A 334 -7.79 18.70 16.05
CA ILE A 334 -8.76 17.65 15.78
C ILE A 334 -9.98 17.76 16.68
N SER A 335 -11.18 17.75 16.08
CA SER A 335 -12.43 17.70 16.81
C SER A 335 -12.63 16.33 17.47
N GLN A 336 -13.26 16.31 18.65
CA GLN A 336 -13.40 15.11 19.49
C GLN A 336 -14.62 14.25 19.15
N ASP A 337 -15.38 14.57 18.10
CA ASP A 337 -16.48 13.71 17.64
C ASP A 337 -15.99 12.39 17.04
N PHE A 338 -14.81 12.40 16.40
CA PHE A 338 -14.23 11.25 15.69
C PHE A 338 -15.19 10.57 14.69
N ILE A 339 -16.14 11.33 14.11
CA ILE A 339 -16.93 10.86 12.97
C ILE A 339 -16.12 11.09 11.71
N SER A 340 -15.65 10.01 11.12
CA SER A 340 -15.03 10.03 9.80
C SER A 340 -15.04 8.65 9.17
N GLU A 341 -15.20 8.59 7.85
CA GLU A 341 -15.03 7.35 7.07
C GLU A 341 -13.60 6.80 7.21
N THR A 342 -12.58 7.67 7.23
CA THR A 342 -11.17 7.25 7.27
C THR A 342 -10.67 6.79 8.65
N LEU A 343 -11.48 6.96 9.70
CA LEU A 343 -11.26 6.31 11.00
C LEU A 343 -11.60 4.82 10.90
N SER A 344 -10.72 4.03 10.28
CA SER A 344 -11.02 2.63 9.92
C SER A 344 -10.37 1.58 10.82
N SER A 345 -9.42 1.95 11.70
CA SER A 345 -8.64 0.97 12.46
C SER A 345 -8.52 1.31 13.95
N LYS A 346 -8.32 0.27 14.77
CA LYS A 346 -8.04 0.39 16.21
C LYS A 346 -6.82 1.26 16.50
N LYS A 347 -5.83 1.24 15.61
CA LYS A 347 -4.63 2.06 15.72
C LYS A 347 -4.93 3.54 15.49
N HIS A 348 -5.77 3.86 14.49
CA HIS A 348 -6.22 5.24 14.29
C HIS A 348 -6.94 5.75 15.54
N TRP A 349 -7.83 4.96 16.14
CA TRP A 349 -8.48 5.35 17.39
C TRP A 349 -7.47 5.61 18.50
N ASN A 350 -6.69 4.58 18.83
CA ASN A 350 -5.78 4.63 19.98
C ASN A 350 -4.65 5.65 19.82
N SER A 351 -4.29 6.06 18.58
CA SER A 351 -3.25 7.07 18.37
C SER A 351 -3.68 8.44 18.86
N PHE A 352 -4.99 8.75 18.88
CA PHE A 352 -5.54 10.02 19.38
C PHE A 352 -6.10 9.92 20.80
N THR A 353 -6.57 8.74 21.23
CA THR A 353 -7.33 8.57 22.49
C THR A 353 -6.53 7.92 23.62
N THR A 354 -5.23 7.72 23.44
CA THR A 354 -4.32 7.25 24.51
C THR A 354 -3.18 8.23 24.72
N SER A 355 -2.28 7.94 25.68
CA SER A 355 -1.04 8.72 25.90
C SER A 355 -0.05 8.69 24.73
N PHE A 356 -0.43 8.02 23.63
CA PHE A 356 0.22 8.11 22.34
C PHE A 356 0.08 9.50 21.69
N PHE A 357 -1.01 10.21 22.00
CA PHE A 357 -1.21 11.61 21.65
C PHE A 357 -0.79 12.48 22.84
N LYS A 358 0.07 13.46 22.58
CA LYS A 358 0.55 14.43 23.57
C LYS A 358 -0.01 15.79 23.25
N ASP A 359 -0.81 16.32 24.17
CA ASP A 359 -1.35 17.68 24.05
C ASP A 359 -0.21 18.70 24.05
N ILE A 360 -0.42 19.81 23.35
CA ILE A 360 0.62 20.84 23.19
C ILE A 360 1.07 21.44 24.53
N GLU A 361 0.17 21.54 25.52
CA GLU A 361 0.51 21.98 26.87
C GLU A 361 1.52 21.04 27.55
N GLU A 362 1.43 19.73 27.30
CA GLU A 362 2.40 18.77 27.83
C GLU A 362 3.77 18.94 27.15
N ILE A 363 3.78 19.18 25.84
CA ILE A 363 5.00 19.46 25.07
C ILE A 363 5.69 20.74 25.58
N GLU A 364 4.92 21.81 25.74
CA GLU A 364 5.38 23.09 26.25
C GLU A 364 5.99 22.96 27.66
N MET A 365 5.31 22.23 28.55
CA MET A 365 5.81 21.93 29.90
C MET A 365 7.12 21.15 29.87
N LEU A 366 7.20 20.09 29.06
CA LEU A 366 8.41 19.27 28.94
C LEU A 366 9.62 20.08 28.44
N LEU A 367 9.41 20.97 27.47
CA LEU A 367 10.47 21.87 26.99
C LEU A 367 10.88 22.91 28.03
N LYS A 368 9.92 23.49 28.76
CA LYS A 368 10.21 24.46 29.84
C LYS A 368 11.04 23.84 30.97
N GLU A 369 10.65 22.67 31.44
CA GLU A 369 11.26 22.00 32.60
C GLU A 369 12.53 21.23 32.27
N LYS A 370 12.53 20.47 31.17
CA LYS A 370 13.60 19.50 30.84
C LYS A 370 14.48 19.96 29.68
N GLY A 371 14.09 21.01 28.97
CA GLY A 371 14.81 21.58 27.83
C GLY A 371 14.81 20.72 26.56
N GLN A 372 14.18 19.55 26.59
CA GLN A 372 14.15 18.58 25.50
C GLN A 372 12.98 17.61 25.69
N ILE A 373 12.54 16.98 24.61
CA ILE A 373 11.49 15.96 24.64
C ILE A 373 12.11 14.57 24.54
N LYS A 374 12.24 13.90 25.70
CA LYS A 374 12.66 12.51 25.76
C LYS A 374 11.46 11.59 25.64
N VAL A 375 11.28 11.00 24.46
CA VAL A 375 10.35 9.89 24.29
C VAL A 375 11.08 8.60 24.63
N CYS A 376 10.67 7.93 25.72
CA CYS A 376 11.06 6.54 25.96
C CYS A 376 10.33 5.66 24.95
N LEU A 377 10.88 5.64 23.74
CA LEU A 377 10.56 4.69 22.71
C LEU A 377 10.67 3.31 23.40
N GLY A 378 9.59 2.55 23.45
CA GLY A 378 9.60 1.20 24.01
C GLY A 378 8.38 0.39 23.57
N LYS A 379 8.38 -0.92 23.84
CA LYS A 379 7.26 -1.84 23.57
C LYS A 379 5.92 -1.33 24.13
N TYR A 380 5.97 -0.55 25.21
CA TYR A 380 4.80 0.07 25.84
C TYR A 380 4.05 1.01 24.89
N LEU A 381 4.72 1.98 24.25
CA LEU A 381 4.07 2.92 23.32
C LEU A 381 3.40 2.20 22.14
N LEU A 382 4.06 1.16 21.61
CA LEU A 382 3.48 0.33 20.55
C LEU A 382 2.32 -0.55 21.03
N SER A 383 2.29 -0.89 22.32
CA SER A 383 1.18 -1.63 22.91
C SER A 383 -0.09 -0.77 23.06
N LEU A 384 0.06 0.55 23.26
CA LEU A 384 -1.06 1.48 23.33
C LEU A 384 -1.91 1.46 22.05
N LEU A 385 -1.25 1.37 20.90
CA LEU A 385 -1.93 1.29 19.59
C LEU A 385 -2.74 -0.02 19.42
N LYS A 386 -2.46 -1.04 20.24
CA LYS A 386 -3.16 -2.33 20.25
C LYS A 386 -4.15 -2.46 21.41
N SER A 387 -4.24 -1.47 22.29
CA SER A 387 -5.14 -1.46 23.44
C SER A 387 -6.59 -1.72 23.03
N PRO A 388 -7.42 -2.26 23.94
CA PRO A 388 -8.86 -2.35 23.72
C PRO A 388 -9.46 -0.99 23.33
N LEU A 389 -10.51 -1.01 22.50
CA LEU A 389 -11.20 0.22 22.11
C LEU A 389 -12.02 0.72 23.30
N ASN A 390 -11.59 1.81 23.91
CA ASN A 390 -12.33 2.45 24.99
C ASN A 390 -12.90 3.77 24.48
N CYS A 391 -14.14 4.08 24.85
CA CYS A 391 -14.71 5.39 24.58
C CYS A 391 -13.93 6.47 25.34
N HIS A 392 -13.73 7.63 24.72
CA HIS A 392 -13.05 8.76 25.35
C HIS A 392 -14.02 9.72 26.06
N LEU A 393 -15.33 9.57 25.82
CA LEU A 393 -16.40 10.40 26.40
C LEU A 393 -17.10 9.74 27.59
N CYS A 394 -17.07 8.41 27.69
CA CYS A 394 -17.76 7.69 28.76
C CYS A 394 -17.00 6.44 29.22
N ASN A 395 -17.57 5.75 30.21
CA ASN A 395 -16.95 4.58 30.83
C ASN A 395 -17.05 3.28 30.02
N THR A 396 -17.62 3.31 28.81
CA THR A 396 -17.71 2.13 27.94
C THR A 396 -16.31 1.71 27.47
N LYS A 397 -15.93 0.48 27.81
CA LYS A 397 -14.60 -0.09 27.53
C LYS A 397 -14.71 -1.34 26.68
N GLU A 398 -13.60 -1.72 26.07
CA GLU A 398 -13.42 -2.96 25.30
C GLU A 398 -14.44 -3.15 24.16
N ILE A 399 -14.77 -2.07 23.46
CA ILE A 399 -15.66 -2.09 22.31
C ILE A 399 -15.08 -3.01 21.22
N LYS A 400 -15.92 -3.89 20.66
CA LYS A 400 -15.51 -5.03 19.85
C LYS A 400 -14.69 -4.66 18.61
N ASN A 401 -15.14 -3.65 17.87
CA ASN A 401 -14.52 -3.22 16.62
C ASN A 401 -14.85 -1.76 16.30
N ILE A 402 -14.20 -1.22 15.26
CA ILE A 402 -14.37 0.17 14.83
C ILE A 402 -15.81 0.49 14.39
N PRO A 403 -16.52 -0.34 13.61
CA PRO A 403 -17.92 -0.09 13.29
C PRO A 403 -18.82 0.09 14.53
N THR A 404 -18.67 -0.79 15.53
CA THR A 404 -19.42 -0.67 16.79
C THR A 404 -19.03 0.59 17.56
N LEU A 405 -17.75 0.96 17.58
CA LEU A 405 -17.29 2.19 18.18
C LEU A 405 -17.87 3.44 17.49
N LYS A 406 -17.89 3.50 16.16
CA LYS A 406 -18.47 4.63 15.42
C LYS A 406 -19.94 4.82 15.76
N LYS A 407 -20.71 3.73 15.75
CA LYS A 407 -22.12 3.77 16.17
C LYS A 407 -22.28 4.27 17.61
N HIS A 408 -21.40 3.84 18.52
CA HIS A 408 -21.40 4.33 19.89
C HIS A 408 -21.06 5.83 19.99
N LEU A 409 -20.17 6.35 19.15
CA LEU A 409 -19.85 7.79 19.12
C LEU A 409 -21.01 8.64 18.59
N GLU A 410 -21.76 8.12 17.61
CA GLU A 410 -22.99 8.76 17.12
C GLU A 410 -24.06 8.89 18.21
N GLU A 411 -24.14 7.95 19.15
CA GLU A 411 -25.06 8.03 20.30
C GLU A 411 -24.77 9.24 21.18
N HIS A 412 -23.50 9.58 21.45
CA HIS A 412 -23.12 10.77 22.24
C HIS A 412 -23.61 12.06 21.58
N LEU A 413 -23.52 12.14 20.25
CA LEU A 413 -23.94 13.33 19.51
C LEU A 413 -25.46 13.50 19.45
N ASN A 414 -26.19 12.39 19.46
CA ASN A 414 -27.66 12.40 19.51
C ASN A 414 -28.19 12.67 20.92
N SER A 415 -27.41 12.33 21.95
CA SER A 415 -27.77 12.52 23.37
C SER A 415 -27.61 13.99 23.81
N ASP A 416 -26.65 14.73 23.23
CA ASP A 416 -26.41 16.17 23.45
C ASP A 416 -27.41 17.09 22.70
N GLY A 417 -28.47 16.49 22.13
CA GLY A 417 -29.57 17.15 21.44
C GLY A 417 -30.90 17.18 22.21
N GLN A 418 -30.94 16.67 23.44
CA GLN A 418 -32.11 16.72 24.34
C GLN A 418 -31.97 17.77 25.44
#